data_AF-A0A2T4FQI1-F1
#
_entry.id   AF-A0A2T4FQI1-F1
#
_cell.length_a   1.000
_cell.length_b   1.000
_cell.length_c   1.000
_cell.angle_alpha   90.00
_cell.angle_beta   90.00
_cell.angle_gamma   90.00
#
_symmetry.space_group_name_H-M   'P 1'
#
loop_
_entity.id
_entity.type
_entity.pdbx_description
1 polymer ?
#
loop_
_entity_poly.entity_id
_entity_poly.type
_entity_poly.pdbx_seq_one_letter_code
_entity_poly.pdbx_strand_id
1 'polypeptide(L)' 'MSNSRNADKFVVRLPDGLREKISSLATNNDRSMNSEIVNRLKRSIVVEELAEEQTKMIGILLRRIEELEADAKVKEVA' A
#
# COMPACT_ATOMS: atom_id res chain seq x y z
N MET A 1 -19.71 -12.87 7.17
CA MET A 1 -20.01 -11.77 6.24
C MET A 1 -20.49 -10.56 7.06
N SER A 2 -19.60 -9.65 7.43
CA SER A 2 -20.00 -8.41 8.12
C SER A 2 -20.66 -7.49 7.10
N ASN A 3 -21.98 -7.34 7.21
CA ASN A 3 -22.75 -6.45 6.37
C ASN A 3 -22.34 -5.00 6.70
N SER A 4 -22.19 -4.11 5.70
CA SER A 4 -21.79 -2.71 5.93
C SER A 4 -22.70 -1.97 6.93
N ARG A 5 -23.92 -2.49 7.14
CA ARG A 5 -24.90 -1.99 8.11
C ARG A 5 -24.53 -2.26 9.58
N ASN A 6 -23.72 -3.28 9.85
CA ASN A 6 -23.28 -3.68 11.19
C ASN A 6 -21.83 -3.26 11.47
N ALA A 7 -21.20 -2.50 10.56
CA ALA A 7 -19.85 -2.00 10.75
C ALA A 7 -19.83 -0.76 11.65
N ASP A 8 -18.75 -0.59 12.40
CA ASP A 8 -18.51 0.62 13.17
C ASP A 8 -18.49 1.84 12.26
N LYS A 9 -19.14 2.91 12.73
CA LYS A 9 -19.32 4.15 11.97
C LYS A 9 -18.33 5.19 12.47
N PHE A 10 -17.56 5.76 11.55
CA PHE A 10 -16.63 6.84 11.83
C PHE A 10 -17.01 8.08 11.02
N VAL A 11 -17.15 9.23 11.69
CA VAL A 11 -17.51 10.50 11.03
C VAL A 11 -16.23 11.24 10.66
N VAL A 12 -15.97 11.38 9.36
CA VAL A 12 -14.83 12.12 8.82
C VAL A 12 -15.26 13.53 8.46
N ARG A 13 -14.51 14.54 8.91
CA ARG A 13 -14.65 15.93 8.43
C ARG A 13 -13.78 16.10 7.20
N LEU A 14 -14.41 16.43 6.08
CA LEU A 14 -13.73 16.67 4.82
C LEU A 14 -13.58 18.18 4.62
N PRO A 15 -12.42 18.67 4.14
CA PRO A 15 -12.27 20.04 3.70
C PRO A 15 -13.14 20.34 2.47
N ASP A 16 -13.35 21.62 2.21
CA ASP A 16 -14.18 22.11 1.12
C ASP A 16 -13.76 21.52 -0.25
N GLY A 17 -14.75 21.12 -1.05
CA GLY A 17 -14.56 20.55 -2.38
C GLY A 17 -14.14 19.07 -2.39
N LEU A 18 -13.64 18.52 -1.28
CA LEU A 18 -13.18 17.13 -1.26
C LEU A 18 -14.35 16.14 -1.29
N ARG A 19 -15.47 16.48 -0.67
CA ARG A 19 -16.68 15.65 -0.67
C ARG A 19 -17.23 15.49 -2.08
N GLU A 20 -17.34 16.58 -2.82
CA GLU A 20 -17.82 16.62 -4.20
C GLU A 20 -16.89 15.78 -5.08
N LYS A 21 -15.57 15.97 -4.94
CA LYS A 21 -14.57 15.19 -5.67
C LYS A 21 -14.69 13.69 -5.43
N ILE A 22 -14.85 13.26 -4.18
CA ILE A 22 -15.04 11.84 -3.85
C ILE A 22 -16.37 11.32 -4.42
N SER A 23 -17.43 12.13 -4.36
CA SER A 23 -18.74 11.78 -4.95
C SER A 23 -18.64 11.49 -6.44
N SER A 24 -18.02 12.39 -7.21
CA SER A 24 -17.84 12.21 -8.66
C SER A 24 -17.02 10.96 -8.97
N LEU A 25 -15.95 10.71 -8.21
CA LEU A 25 -15.11 9.52 -8.41
C LEU A 25 -15.85 8.23 -8.08
N ALA A 26 -16.68 8.23 -7.04
CA ALA A 26 -17.50 7.08 -6.67
C ALA A 26 -18.52 6.77 -7.78
N THR A 27 -19.19 7.78 -8.33
CA THR A 27 -20.10 7.65 -9.47
C THR A 27 -19.37 7.10 -10.70
N ASN A 28 -18.21 7.64 -11.05
CA ASN A 28 -17.43 7.17 -12.20
C ASN A 28 -16.94 5.72 -12.06
N ASN A 29 -16.82 5.22 -10.82
CA ASN A 29 -16.37 3.86 -10.51
C ASN A 29 -17.52 2.90 -10.18
N ASP A 30 -18.78 3.30 -10.40
CA ASP A 30 -19.99 2.52 -10.06
C ASP A 30 -20.03 2.05 -8.60
N ARG A 31 -19.63 2.94 -7.67
CA ARG A 31 -19.53 2.67 -6.23
C ARG A 31 -20.29 3.68 -5.41
N SER A 32 -20.71 3.27 -4.21
CA SER A 32 -21.13 4.22 -3.19
C SER A 32 -19.93 5.04 -2.72
N MET A 33 -20.18 6.26 -2.21
CA MET A 33 -19.13 7.09 -1.63
C MET A 33 -18.35 6.37 -0.53
N ASN A 34 -19.05 5.61 0.32
CA ASN A 34 -18.42 4.79 1.36
C ASN A 34 -17.52 3.71 0.75
N SER A 35 -18.01 2.98 -0.26
CA SER A 35 -17.24 1.95 -0.95
C SER A 35 -15.98 2.51 -1.60
N GLU A 36 -16.04 3.72 -2.17
CA GLU A 36 -14.88 4.38 -2.77
C GLU A 36 -13.86 4.83 -1.71
N ILE A 37 -14.32 5.41 -0.60
CA ILE A 37 -13.44 5.79 0.52
C ILE A 37 -12.72 4.54 1.06
N VAL A 38 -13.47 3.47 1.34
CA VAL A 38 -12.89 2.21 1.84
C VAL A 38 -11.92 1.61 0.83
N ASN A 39 -12.23 1.65 -0.47
CA ASN A 39 -11.32 1.14 -1.50
C ASN A 39 -10.00 1.92 -1.53
N ARG A 40 -10.05 3.25 -1.43
CA ARG A 40 -8.85 4.09 -1.37
C ARG A 40 -8.00 3.83 -0.14
N LEU A 41 -8.63 3.69 1.03
CA LEU A 41 -7.91 3.37 2.27
C LEU A 41 -7.24 2.00 2.21
N LYS A 42 -7.93 0.98 1.69
CA LYS A 42 -7.34 -0.35 1.49
C LYS A 42 -6.13 -0.27 0.56
N ARG A 43 -6.26 0.47 -0.54
CA ARG A 43 -5.17 0.64 -1.51
C ARG A 43 -3.97 1.37 -0.90
N SER A 44 -4.17 2.41 -0.09
CA SER A 44 -3.06 3.12 0.55
C SER A 44 -2.29 2.22 1.51
N ILE A 45 -3.01 1.45 2.34
CA ILE A 45 -2.39 0.49 3.28
C ILE A 45 -1.55 -0.55 2.53
N VAL A 46 -2.11 -1.17 1.49
CA VAL A 46 -1.39 -2.19 0.70
C VAL A 46 -0.15 -1.60 0.02
N VAL A 47 -0.22 -0.36 -0.47
CA VAL A 47 0.95 0.32 -1.08
C VAL A 47 2.04 0.57 -0.04
N GLU A 48 1.68 0.99 1.16
CA GLU A 48 2.64 1.19 2.27
C GLU A 48 3.30 -0.14 2.69
N GLU A 49 2.50 -1.20 2.88
CA GLU A 49 3.00 -2.54 3.22
C GLU A 49 3.95 -3.09 2.14
N LEU A 50 3.58 -2.97 0.86
CA LEU A 50 4.42 -3.38 -0.26
C LEU A 50 5.74 -2.61 -0.30
N ALA A 51 5.74 -1.32 0.00
CA ALA A 51 6.96 -0.51 0.03
C ALA A 51 7.90 -0.94 1.17
N GLU A 52 7.35 -1.27 2.34
CA GLU A 52 8.14 -1.83 3.45
C GLU A 52 8.74 -3.18 3.09
N GLU A 53 7.95 -4.08 2.49
CA GLU A 53 8.43 -5.40 2.04
C GLU A 53 9.52 -5.27 0.97
N GLN A 54 9.34 -4.36 0.01
CA GLN A 54 10.35 -4.07 -1.01
C GLN A 54 11.65 -3.58 -0.38
N THR A 55 11.58 -2.70 0.62
CA THR A 55 12.76 -2.20 1.34
C THR A 55 13.51 -3.32 2.05
N LYS A 56 12.79 -4.23 2.71
CA LYS A 56 13.38 -5.44 3.34
C LYS A 56 14.03 -6.34 2.31
N MET A 57 13.35 -6.58 1.18
CA MET A 57 13.88 -7.41 0.09
C MET A 57 15.17 -6.82 -0.48
N ILE A 58 15.20 -5.51 -0.74
CA ILE A 58 16.39 -4.80 -1.20
C ILE A 58 17.54 -4.99 -0.22
N GLY A 59 17.30 -4.83 1.09
CA GLY A 59 18.33 -5.05 2.11
C GLY A 59 18.89 -6.48 2.12
N ILE A 60 18.02 -7.49 1.96
CA ILE A 60 18.46 -8.90 1.86
C ILE A 60 19.29 -9.13 0.60
N LEU A 61 18.84 -8.61 -0.54
CA LEU A 61 19.56 -8.76 -1.81
C LEU A 61 20.93 -8.08 -1.76
N LEU A 62 21.04 -6.89 -1.17
CA LEU A 62 22.31 -6.20 -0.98
C LEU A 62 23.28 -7.04 -0.14
N ARG A 63 22.85 -7.59 0.99
CA ARG A 63 23.68 -8.49 1.79
C ARG A 63 24.14 -9.72 1.00
N ARG A 64 23.25 -10.32 0.21
CA ARG A 64 23.61 -11.48 -0.63
C ARG A 64 24.62 -11.12 -1.70
N ILE A 65 24.52 -9.93 -2.29
CA ILE A 65 25.50 -9.43 -3.26
C ILE A 65 26.87 -9.27 -2.57
N GLU A 66 26.93 -8.64 -1.39
CA GLU A 66 28.18 -8.49 -0.62
C GLU A 66 28.84 -9.84 -0.30
N GLU A 67 28.05 -10.83 0.16
CA GLU A 67 28.54 -12.19 0.43
C GLU A 67 29.14 -12.85 -0.82
N LEU A 68 28.42 -12.79 -1.95
CA LEU A 68 28.86 -13.39 -3.21
C LEU A 68 30.09 -12.69 -3.79
N GLU A 69 30.17 -11.37 -3.66
CA GLU A 69 31.34 -10.58 -4.08
C GLU A 69 32.58 -10.92 -3.25
N ALA A 70 32.42 -11.13 -1.94
CA ALA A 70 33.51 -11.56 -1.07
C ALA A 70 34.03 -12.96 -1.46
N ASP A 71 33.12 -13.91 -1.66
CA ASP A 71 33.45 -15.28 -2.08
C ASP A 71 34.13 -15.32 -3.46
N ALA A 72 33.70 -14.48 -4.40
CA ALA A 72 34.30 -14.38 -5.72
C ALA A 72 35.74 -13.84 -5.66
N LYS A 73 35.99 -12.82 -4.84
CA LYS A 73 37.33 -12.26 -4.62
C LYS A 73 38.29 -13.28 -4.00
N VAL A 74 37.82 -14.11 -3.07
CA VAL A 74 38.64 -15.17 -2.46
C VAL A 74 39.08 -16.21 -3.50
N LYS A 75 38.22 -16.52 -4.48
CA LYS A 75 38.53 -17.50 -5.55
C LYS A 75 39.49 -16.97 -6.62
N GLU A 76 39.59 -15.66 -6.83
CA GLU A 76 40.55 -15.09 -7.79
C GLU A 76 41.99 -15.05 -7.26
N VAL A 77 42.18 -15.12 -5.93
CA VAL A 77 43.50 -15.01 -5.28
C VAL A 77 44.11 -16.38 -4.91
N ALA A 78 43.32 -17.46 -5.01
CA ALA A 78 43.73 -18.84 -4.75
C ALA A 78 44.05 -19.60 -6.04
#